data_AF-A0A931UCZ7-F1
#
_entry.id   AF-A0A931UCZ7-F1
#
_cell.length_a   1.000
_cell.length_b   1.000
_cell.length_c   1.000
_cell.angle_alpha   90.00
_cell.angle_beta   90.00
_cell.angle_gamma   90.00
#
_symmetry.space_group_name_H-M   'P 1'
#
loop_
_entity.id
_entity.type
_entity.pdbx_description
1 polymer ?
#
loop_
_entity_poly.entity_id
_entity_poly.type
_entity_poly.pdbx_seq_one_letter_code
_entity_poly.pdbx_strand_id
1 'polypeptide(L)'
;MKTLCRLCLIFWIFATLLRPAETGGASLTRIRAGYPSPSATFYPLFAAKEGGLLEKYGFDTEMIYVQGVQLIQVHVSGQLDFSTISAVVYLQASVEGADLIQVASSIDNQ
;
A
#
# COMPACT_ATOMS: atom_id res chain seq x y z
N MET A 1 -8.80 -52.99 25.61
CA MET A 1 -7.99 -52.65 24.41
C MET A 1 -8.80 -51.96 23.31
N LYS A 2 -9.95 -52.53 22.87
CA LYS A 2 -10.80 -51.98 21.80
C LYS A 2 -11.44 -50.61 22.12
N THR A 3 -11.81 -50.39 23.39
CA THR A 3 -12.37 -49.13 23.92
C THR A 3 -11.34 -48.01 24.01
N LEU A 4 -10.08 -48.33 24.30
CA LEU A 4 -8.98 -47.36 24.35
C LEU A 4 -8.67 -46.80 22.94
N CYS A 5 -8.65 -47.68 21.94
CA CYS A 5 -8.41 -47.32 20.54
C CYS A 5 -9.53 -46.42 19.98
N ARG A 6 -10.79 -46.68 20.36
CA ARG A 6 -11.94 -45.83 20.01
C ARG A 6 -11.86 -44.43 20.62
N LEU A 7 -11.38 -44.31 21.86
CA LEU A 7 -11.25 -43.02 22.53
C LEU A 7 -10.13 -42.17 21.89
N CYS A 8 -9.00 -42.79 21.54
CA CYS A 8 -7.93 -42.12 20.80
C CYS A 8 -8.40 -41.65 19.41
N LEU A 9 -9.21 -42.44 18.70
CA LEU A 9 -9.72 -42.06 17.38
C LEU A 9 -10.66 -40.86 17.44
N ILE A 10 -11.54 -40.83 18.46
CA ILE A 10 -12.46 -39.70 18.68
C ILE A 10 -11.69 -38.43 19.07
N PHE A 11 -10.67 -38.56 19.92
CA PHE A 11 -9.82 -37.44 20.30
C PHE A 11 -9.05 -36.88 19.10
N TRP A 12 -8.59 -37.75 18.19
CA TRP A 12 -7.88 -37.33 16.98
C TRP A 12 -8.78 -36.62 15.95
N ILE A 13 -10.02 -37.10 15.81
CA ILE A 13 -11.05 -36.44 14.96
C ILE A 13 -11.47 -35.10 15.57
N PHE A 14 -11.61 -35.02 16.89
CA PHE A 14 -11.96 -33.78 17.56
C PHE A 14 -10.84 -32.73 17.45
N ALA A 15 -9.58 -33.16 17.58
CA ALA A 15 -8.41 -32.28 17.43
C ALA A 15 -8.25 -31.76 15.99
N THR A 16 -8.65 -32.53 14.98
CA THR A 16 -8.61 -32.08 13.57
C THR A 16 -9.77 -31.14 13.22
N LEU A 17 -10.92 -31.27 13.87
CA LEU A 17 -12.06 -30.35 13.73
C LEU A 17 -11.86 -29.02 14.46
N LEU A 18 -11.03 -28.96 15.49
CA LEU A 18 -10.72 -27.73 16.23
C LEU A 18 -9.66 -26.84 15.56
N ARG A 19 -9.19 -27.20 14.36
CA ARG A 19 -8.19 -26.42 13.65
C ARG A 19 -8.81 -25.08 13.23
N PRO A 20 -8.33 -23.93 13.75
CA PRO A 20 -8.87 -22.64 13.34
C PRO A 20 -8.71 -22.51 11.83
N ALA A 21 -9.80 -22.19 11.14
CA ALA A 21 -9.72 -21.81 9.75
C ALA A 21 -8.83 -20.58 9.68
N GLU A 22 -7.65 -20.70 9.07
CA GLU A 22 -6.88 -19.52 8.70
C GLU A 22 -7.70 -18.78 7.65
N THR A 23 -8.49 -17.82 8.11
CA THR A 23 -9.06 -16.81 7.24
C THR A 23 -7.89 -16.01 6.72
N GLY A 24 -7.31 -16.45 5.61
CA GLY A 24 -6.37 -15.69 4.80
C GLY A 24 -7.09 -14.49 4.19
N GLY A 25 -7.52 -13.56 5.04
CA GLY A 25 -7.80 -12.21 4.59
C GLY A 25 -6.49 -11.68 4.04
N ALA A 26 -6.46 -11.31 2.76
CA ALA A 26 -5.29 -10.70 2.16
C ALA A 26 -4.87 -9.51 3.02
N SER A 27 -3.71 -9.63 3.68
CA SER A 27 -3.16 -8.53 4.47
C SER A 27 -2.91 -7.38 3.52
N LEU A 28 -3.44 -6.20 3.84
CA LEU A 28 -3.23 -5.02 3.03
C LEU A 28 -1.73 -4.69 3.02
N THR A 29 -1.20 -4.42 1.83
CA THR A 29 0.18 -3.97 1.65
C THR A 29 0.27 -2.52 2.09
N ARG A 30 1.14 -2.21 3.05
CA ARG A 30 1.36 -0.83 3.49
C ARG A 30 2.09 -0.03 2.41
N ILE A 31 1.58 1.17 2.13
CA ILE A 31 2.15 2.12 1.18
C ILE A 31 2.22 3.50 1.82
N ARG A 32 3.37 4.15 1.75
CA ARG A 32 3.59 5.56 2.13
C ARG A 32 3.53 6.43 0.88
N ALA A 33 2.40 7.12 0.70
CA ALA A 33 2.13 7.96 -0.45
C ALA A 33 2.37 9.44 -0.10
N GLY A 34 3.38 10.04 -0.74
CA GLY A 34 3.77 11.42 -0.54
C GLY A 34 3.04 12.42 -1.43
N TYR A 35 2.72 13.61 -0.90
CA TYR A 35 2.12 14.72 -1.66
C TYR A 35 2.71 16.09 -1.26
N PRO A 36 2.84 17.05 -2.20
CA PRO A 36 3.66 18.25 -2.02
C PRO A 36 2.91 19.46 -1.47
N SER A 37 1.58 19.47 -1.56
CA SER A 37 0.74 20.54 -1.02
C SER A 37 -0.70 20.07 -0.78
N PRO A 38 -1.41 20.63 0.21
CA PRO A 38 -2.85 20.46 0.35
C PRO A 38 -3.57 21.32 -0.68
N SER A 39 -3.68 20.84 -1.92
CA SER A 39 -4.36 21.54 -3.01
C SER A 39 -5.26 20.62 -3.82
N ALA A 40 -6.25 21.20 -4.50
CA ALA A 40 -7.22 20.45 -5.31
C ALA A 40 -6.56 19.61 -6.41
N THR A 41 -5.38 19.99 -6.88
CA THR A 41 -4.58 19.23 -7.86
C THR A 41 -4.32 17.79 -7.41
N PHE A 42 -4.16 17.56 -6.10
CA PHE A 42 -3.85 16.24 -5.54
C PHE A 42 -5.09 15.52 -4.98
N TYR A 43 -6.28 16.11 -5.14
CA TYR A 43 -7.54 15.55 -4.67
C TYR A 43 -7.81 14.09 -5.11
N PRO A 44 -7.47 13.64 -6.34
CA PRO A 44 -7.72 12.26 -6.74
C PRO A 44 -7.11 11.21 -5.80
N LEU A 45 -5.95 11.51 -5.18
CA LEU A 45 -5.29 10.60 -4.24
C LEU A 45 -6.10 10.48 -2.93
N PHE A 46 -6.64 11.59 -2.44
CA PHE A 46 -7.49 11.61 -1.25
C PHE A 46 -8.85 10.96 -1.53
N ALA A 47 -9.47 11.26 -2.68
CA ALA A 47 -10.71 10.63 -3.10
C ALA A 47 -10.56 9.11 -3.25
N ALA A 48 -9.42 8.63 -3.76
CA ALA A 48 -9.14 7.20 -3.86
C ALA A 48 -9.04 6.53 -2.48
N LYS A 49 -8.36 7.19 -1.53
CA LYS A 49 -8.25 6.71 -0.15
C LYS A 49 -9.60 6.72 0.58
N GLU A 50 -10.28 7.88 0.61
CA GLU A 50 -11.56 8.03 1.30
C GLU A 50 -12.69 7.19 0.69
N GLY A 51 -12.63 6.97 -0.63
CA GLY A 51 -13.54 6.09 -1.35
C GLY A 51 -13.28 4.59 -1.15
N GLY A 52 -12.28 4.21 -0.35
CA GLY A 52 -11.94 2.81 -0.09
C GLY A 52 -11.36 2.07 -1.30
N LEU A 53 -10.91 2.80 -2.33
CA LEU A 53 -10.40 2.19 -3.57
C LEU A 53 -9.04 1.54 -3.34
N LEU A 54 -8.17 2.15 -2.55
CA LEU A 54 -6.83 1.63 -2.28
C LEU A 54 -6.93 0.31 -1.49
N GLU A 55 -7.79 0.27 -0.48
CA GLU A 55 -8.08 -0.90 0.35
C GLU A 55 -8.71 -2.01 -0.49
N LYS A 56 -9.66 -1.66 -1.38
CA LYS A 56 -10.27 -2.60 -2.32
C LYS A 56 -9.22 -3.29 -3.22
N TYR A 57 -8.14 -2.59 -3.57
CA TYR A 57 -7.04 -3.14 -4.35
C TYR A 57 -5.89 -3.70 -3.49
N GLY A 58 -6.08 -3.84 -2.18
CA GLY A 58 -5.14 -4.51 -1.29
C GLY A 58 -4.08 -3.61 -0.67
N PHE A 59 -4.30 -2.30 -0.59
CA PHE A 59 -3.34 -1.34 -0.04
C PHE A 59 -3.85 -0.63 1.22
N ASP A 60 -3.01 -0.57 2.26
CA ASP A 60 -3.17 0.28 3.44
C ASP A 60 -2.28 1.51 3.24
N THR A 61 -2.88 2.62 2.79
CA THR A 61 -2.11 3.79 2.34
C THR A 61 -2.04 4.88 3.39
N GLU A 62 -0.82 5.18 3.84
CA GLU A 62 -0.48 6.34 4.64
C GLU A 62 -0.20 7.55 3.73
N MET A 63 -0.90 8.66 3.99
CA MET A 63 -0.75 9.90 3.23
C MET A 63 0.24 10.81 3.96
N ILE A 64 1.40 11.06 3.34
CA ILE A 64 2.49 11.82 3.96
C ILE A 64 2.66 13.16 3.25
N TYR A 65 2.40 14.24 3.99
CA TYR A 65 2.67 15.58 3.48
C TYR A 65 4.17 15.89 3.56
N VAL A 66 4.77 16.25 2.44
CA VAL A 66 6.14 16.79 2.39
C VAL A 66 6.14 18.02 1.52
N GLN A 67 6.47 19.18 2.07
CA GLN A 67 6.26 20.45 1.37
C GLN A 67 7.10 20.59 0.09
N GLY A 68 6.43 20.79 -1.05
CA GLY A 68 7.05 21.20 -2.31
C GLY A 68 8.10 20.23 -2.83
N VAL A 69 9.23 20.78 -3.28
CA VAL A 69 10.33 20.02 -3.92
C VAL A 69 11.07 19.09 -2.95
N GLN A 70 10.94 19.31 -1.64
CA GLN A 70 11.57 18.45 -0.62
C GLN A 70 11.05 17.02 -0.69
N LEU A 71 9.85 16.81 -1.23
CA LEU A 71 9.25 15.50 -1.49
C LEU A 71 10.17 14.58 -2.29
N ILE A 72 10.92 15.12 -3.26
CA ILE A 72 11.88 14.35 -4.07
C ILE A 72 12.95 13.72 -3.19
N GLN A 73 13.57 14.51 -2.32
CA GLN A 73 14.66 14.03 -1.45
C GLN A 73 14.14 13.01 -0.43
N VAL A 74 12.94 13.22 0.10
CA VAL A 74 12.30 12.27 1.00
C VAL A 74 11.98 10.95 0.28
N HIS A 75 11.50 11.00 -0.96
CA HIS A 75 11.25 9.80 -1.77
C HIS A 75 12.56 9.04 -2.06
N VAL A 76 13.58 9.73 -2.57
CA VAL A 76 14.88 9.12 -2.90
C VAL A 76 15.55 8.52 -1.67
N SER A 77 15.30 9.06 -0.47
CA SER A 77 15.80 8.47 0.79
C SER A 77 15.12 7.15 1.20
N GLY A 78 14.09 6.69 0.47
CA GLY A 78 13.34 5.46 0.77
C GLY A 78 12.25 5.63 1.85
N GLN A 79 11.93 6.87 2.21
CA GLN A 79 10.87 7.17 3.19
C GLN A 79 9.47 7.13 2.59
N LEU A 80 9.34 7.13 1.26
CA LEU A 80 8.08 7.05 0.53
C LEU A 80 8.16 5.91 -0.47
N ASP A 81 7.03 5.23 -0.68
CA ASP A 81 6.91 4.15 -1.67
C ASP A 81 6.31 4.68 -2.97
N PHE A 82 5.48 5.73 -2.87
CA PHE A 82 4.93 6.45 -4.01
C PHE A 82 4.90 7.96 -3.73
N SER A 83 4.96 8.77 -4.77
CA SER A 83 4.77 10.23 -4.64
C SER A 83 4.04 10.78 -5.84
N THR A 84 3.08 11.66 -5.58
CA THR A 84 2.42 12.44 -6.63
C THR A 84 3.04 13.84 -6.63
N ILE A 85 3.63 14.25 -7.75
CA ILE A 85 4.29 15.55 -7.87
C ILE A 85 4.12 16.08 -9.30
N SER A 86 4.36 17.37 -9.50
CA SER A 86 4.41 17.97 -10.84
C SER A 86 5.40 17.24 -11.74
N ALA A 87 4.99 16.92 -12.96
CA ALA A 87 5.84 16.30 -13.97
C ALA A 87 7.10 17.14 -14.26
N VAL A 88 7.00 18.48 -14.25
CA VAL A 88 8.16 19.36 -14.45
C VAL A 88 9.18 19.20 -13.33
N VAL A 89 8.72 19.10 -12.07
CA VAL A 89 9.61 18.91 -10.92
C VAL A 89 10.26 17.53 -10.95
N TYR A 90 9.50 16.49 -11.31
CA TYR A 90 10.04 15.14 -11.52
C TYR A 90 11.10 15.12 -12.62
N LEU A 91 10.81 15.69 -13.80
CA LEU A 91 11.73 15.73 -14.93
C LEU A 91 13.02 16.47 -14.58
N GLN A 92 12.91 17.62 -13.91
CA GLN A 92 14.08 18.35 -13.44
C GLN A 92 14.93 17.50 -12.48
N ALA A 93 14.31 16.87 -11.48
CA ALA A 93 15.01 16.00 -10.53
C ALA A 93 15.69 14.81 -11.24
N SER A 94 15.03 14.21 -12.23
CA SER A 94 15.58 13.11 -13.02
C SER A 94 16.81 13.55 -13.81
N VAL A 95 16.77 14.73 -14.44
CA VAL A 95 17.94 15.32 -15.14
C VAL A 95 19.08 15.63 -14.16
N GLU A 96 18.75 16.02 -12.92
CA GLU A 96 19.72 16.25 -11.84
C GLU A 96 20.29 14.95 -11.24
N GLY A 97 19.82 13.78 -11.70
CA GLY A 97 20.33 12.46 -11.30
C GLY A 97 19.57 11.78 -10.17
N ALA A 98 18.36 12.24 -9.83
CA ALA A 98 17.49 11.54 -8.90
C ALA A 98 17.05 10.19 -9.49
N ASP A 99 17.22 9.12 -8.71
CA ASP A 99 16.77 7.77 -9.09
C ASP A 99 15.26 7.63 -8.85
N LEU A 100 14.48 8.12 -9.81
CA LEU A 100 13.02 8.11 -9.78
C LEU A 100 12.44 7.71 -11.13
N ILE A 101 11.36 6.93 -11.09
CA ILE A 101 10.61 6.50 -12.28
C ILE A 101 9.19 7.04 -12.21
N GLN A 102 8.74 7.75 -13.24
CA GLN A 102 7.34 8.13 -13.37
C GLN A 102 6.52 6.96 -13.92
N VAL A 103 5.58 6.45 -13.13
CA VAL A 103 4.72 5.31 -13.49
C VAL A 103 3.30 5.70 -13.90
N ALA A 104 2.89 6.96 -13.65
CA ALA A 104 1.56 7.47 -13.97
C ALA A 104 1.56 8.99 -14.19
N SER A 105 0.55 9.48 -14.89
CA SER A 105 0.22 10.90 -15.06
C SER A 105 -1.29 11.09 -14.96
N SER A 106 -1.74 12.14 -14.28
CA SER A 106 -3.16 12.56 -14.30
C SER A 106 -3.49 13.52 -15.43
N ILE A 107 -2.46 13.96 -16.17
CA ILE A 107 -2.58 14.87 -17.31
C ILE A 107 -2.40 14.00 -18.56
N ASP A 108 -3.45 13.95 -19.37
CA ASP A 108 -3.40 13.42 -20.74
C ASP A 108 -2.83 14.51 -21.67
N ASN A 109 -2.07 14.09 -22.68
CA ASN A 109 -1.17 14.90 -23.48
C ASN A 109 -1.83 16.19 -24.01
N GLN A 110 -1.15 17.32 -23.80
CA GLN A 110 -1.11 18.38 -24.80
C GLN A 110 0.18 18.20 -25.60
#